data_AF-A0A1E4K3W1-F1
#
_entry.id   AF-A0A1E4K3W1-F1
#
_cell.length_a   1.000
_cell.length_b   1.000
_cell.length_c   1.000
_cell.angle_alpha   90.00
_cell.angle_beta   90.00
_cell.angle_gamma   90.00
#
_symmetry.space_group_name_H-M   'P 1'
#
loop_
_entity.id
_entity.type
_entity.pdbx_description
1 polymer ?
#
loop_
_entity_poly.entity_id
_entity_poly.type
_entity_poly.pdbx_seq_one_letter_code
_entity_poly.pdbx_strand_id
1 'polypeptide(L)'
;MKAFCLELSGPWACFTRPEMKVERVSYDVMTPSAARACFEAILWKPAIRWQVRKIEVLKPAMKNGRGDLGLNIEDDRQQRAGLFLRDVAYRVHADLEFLSARDPDASATKYFEFAANFRLVGDPTAEPLPHDETRDLGFMLHDLDFSKPADPQPRFFRARLENGVVQVPAWDSVGVRK
;
A
#
# COMPACT_ATOMS: atom_id res chain seq x y z
N MET A 1 -15.20 -3.91 -19.36
CA MET A 1 -14.26 -3.40 -18.34
C MET A 1 -13.12 -4.39 -18.22
N LYS A 2 -11.88 -3.91 -18.14
CA LYS A 2 -10.71 -4.78 -17.96
C LYS A 2 -10.59 -5.11 -16.48
N ALA A 3 -10.63 -6.40 -16.15
CA ALA A 3 -10.47 -6.88 -14.79
C ALA A 3 -8.97 -6.96 -14.46
N PHE A 4 -8.63 -6.54 -13.24
CA PHE A 4 -7.28 -6.62 -12.67
C PHE A 4 -7.24 -7.70 -11.61
N CYS A 5 -6.08 -8.35 -11.48
CA CYS A 5 -5.86 -9.42 -10.53
C CYS A 5 -4.56 -9.18 -9.77
N LEU A 6 -4.63 -9.19 -8.44
CA LEU A 6 -3.46 -9.13 -7.55
C LEU A 6 -3.35 -10.40 -6.73
N GLU A 7 -2.14 -10.94 -6.63
CA GLU A 7 -1.83 -11.96 -5.64
C GLU A 7 -1.17 -11.30 -4.42
N LEU A 8 -1.71 -11.60 -3.24
CA LEU A 8 -1.30 -11.00 -1.98
C LEU A 8 -0.95 -12.11 -1.00
N SER A 9 0.23 -12.07 -0.39
CA SER A 9 0.64 -13.04 0.62
C SER A 9 1.46 -12.40 1.72
N GLY A 10 1.42 -12.98 2.91
CA GLY A 10 2.23 -12.52 4.02
C GLY A 10 2.31 -13.52 5.18
N PRO A 11 3.36 -13.44 6.00
CA PRO A 11 3.52 -14.31 7.15
C PRO A 11 2.44 -14.07 8.21
N TRP A 12 1.89 -12.86 8.28
CA TRP A 12 0.83 -12.46 9.21
C TRP A 12 -0.18 -11.51 8.55
N ALA A 13 -1.43 -11.53 9.00
CA ALA A 13 -2.44 -10.54 8.64
C ALA A 13 -3.42 -10.26 9.79
N CYS A 14 -3.90 -9.01 9.85
CA CYS A 14 -4.94 -8.58 10.79
C CYS A 14 -6.01 -7.76 10.08
N PHE A 15 -7.16 -8.35 9.84
CA PHE A 15 -8.34 -7.66 9.33
C PHE A 15 -9.27 -7.37 10.51
N THR A 16 -9.01 -6.29 11.25
CA THR A 16 -9.62 -6.08 12.57
C THR A 16 -11.15 -6.04 12.51
N ARG A 17 -11.78 -6.81 13.39
CA ARG A 17 -13.21 -6.77 13.69
C ARG A 17 -13.57 -5.49 14.45
N PRO A 18 -14.42 -4.60 13.92
CA PRO A 18 -14.74 -3.31 14.57
C PRO A 18 -15.45 -3.46 15.92
N GLU A 19 -16.12 -4.59 16.16
CA GLU A 19 -16.79 -4.93 17.42
C GLU A 19 -15.80 -5.23 18.57
N MET A 20 -14.56 -5.64 18.25
CA MET A 20 -13.53 -5.98 19.23
C MET A 20 -12.67 -4.76 19.57
N LYS A 21 -13.08 -4.02 20.61
CA LYS A 21 -12.52 -2.70 20.96
C LYS A 21 -11.27 -2.76 21.86
N VAL A 22 -11.06 -3.86 22.56
CA VAL A 22 -9.95 -4.02 23.53
C VAL A 22 -8.84 -4.87 22.93
N GLU A 23 -9.18 -6.06 22.45
CA GLU A 23 -8.26 -7.00 21.81
C GLU A 23 -8.35 -6.94 20.29
N ARG A 24 -7.22 -7.10 19.59
CA ARG A 24 -7.21 -7.13 18.12
C ARG A 24 -7.58 -8.51 17.64
N VAL A 25 -8.77 -8.66 17.09
CA VAL A 25 -9.21 -9.93 16.50
C VAL A 25 -9.43 -9.74 15.01
N SER A 26 -8.74 -10.54 14.21
CA SER A 26 -8.93 -10.56 12.77
C SER A 26 -10.25 -11.23 12.36
N TYR A 27 -10.83 -10.78 11.25
CA TYR A 27 -11.68 -11.62 10.42
C TYR A 27 -10.88 -12.81 9.88
N ASP A 28 -11.58 -13.89 9.54
CA ASP A 28 -10.99 -15.15 9.08
C ASP A 28 -10.35 -15.02 7.69
N VAL A 29 -10.78 -14.00 6.93
CA VAL A 29 -10.31 -13.69 5.56
C VAL A 29 -10.19 -12.18 5.37
N MET A 30 -9.48 -11.79 4.31
CA MET A 30 -9.37 -10.40 3.86
C MET A 30 -10.74 -9.78 3.60
N THR A 31 -10.95 -8.56 4.08
CA THR A 31 -12.17 -7.79 3.80
C THR A 31 -12.07 -7.09 2.44
N PRO A 32 -13.20 -6.83 1.75
CA PRO A 32 -13.20 -6.05 0.51
C PRO A 32 -12.56 -4.66 0.66
N SER A 33 -12.68 -4.04 1.85
CA SER A 33 -12.04 -2.74 2.10
C SER A 33 -10.50 -2.85 2.15
N ALA A 34 -9.97 -3.89 2.80
CA ALA A 34 -8.53 -4.14 2.82
C ALA A 34 -8.01 -4.48 1.42
N ALA A 35 -8.74 -5.32 0.68
CA ALA A 35 -8.44 -5.66 -0.70
C ALA A 35 -8.39 -4.42 -1.62
N ARG A 36 -9.38 -3.53 -1.50
CA ARG A 36 -9.40 -2.25 -2.23
C ARG A 36 -8.20 -1.38 -1.89
N ALA A 37 -7.84 -1.27 -0.61
CA ALA A 37 -6.69 -0.49 -0.16
C ALA A 37 -5.37 -0.99 -0.77
N CYS A 38 -5.21 -2.29 -0.97
CA CYS A 38 -4.03 -2.85 -1.67
C CYS A 38 -3.92 -2.34 -3.12
N PHE A 39 -5.04 -2.25 -3.85
CA PHE A 39 -5.05 -1.65 -5.19
C PHE A 39 -4.78 -0.14 -5.15
N GLU A 40 -5.38 0.59 -4.20
CA GLU A 40 -5.18 2.04 -4.06
C GLU A 40 -3.74 2.41 -3.70
N ALA A 41 -3.02 1.55 -2.97
CA ALA A 41 -1.60 1.73 -2.68
C ALA A 41 -0.71 1.65 -3.93
N ILE A 42 -1.15 0.93 -4.98
CA ILE A 42 -0.44 0.82 -6.26
C ILE A 42 -0.80 2.00 -7.16
N LEU A 43 -2.10 2.28 -7.28
CA LEU A 43 -2.62 3.38 -8.09
C LEU A 43 -3.88 3.96 -7.46
N TRP A 44 -3.80 5.23 -7.08
CA TRP A 44 -4.93 6.02 -6.65
C TRP A 44 -4.91 7.42 -7.26
N LYS A 45 -6.10 7.88 -7.64
CA LYS A 45 -6.40 9.28 -7.99
C LYS A 45 -7.83 9.61 -7.54
N PRO A 46 -8.15 10.89 -7.25
CA PRO A 46 -9.51 11.29 -6.91
C PRO A 46 -10.57 10.92 -7.95
N ALA A 47 -10.17 10.81 -9.22
CA ALA A 47 -10.98 10.50 -10.40
C ALA A 47 -11.30 9.00 -10.59
N ILE A 48 -10.67 8.10 -9.82
CA ILE A 48 -10.83 6.65 -10.00
C ILE A 48 -11.25 5.98 -8.70
N ARG A 49 -11.92 4.83 -8.82
CA ARG A 49 -12.29 3.97 -7.71
C ARG A 49 -12.08 2.51 -8.07
N TRP A 50 -11.42 1.77 -7.19
CA TRP A 50 -11.31 0.32 -7.32
C TRP A 50 -12.55 -0.37 -6.79
N GLN A 51 -13.15 -1.23 -7.62
CA GLN A 51 -14.31 -2.04 -7.30
C GLN A 51 -13.89 -3.51 -7.18
N VAL A 52 -13.71 -4.00 -5.95
CA VAL A 52 -13.36 -5.40 -5.69
C VAL A 52 -14.54 -6.30 -6.09
N ARG A 53 -14.27 -7.27 -6.96
CA ARG A 53 -15.28 -8.20 -7.49
C ARG A 53 -15.21 -9.58 -6.85
N LYS A 54 -14.01 -10.06 -6.55
CA LYS A 54 -13.78 -11.42 -6.05
C LYS A 54 -12.51 -11.47 -5.22
N ILE A 55 -12.54 -12.24 -4.12
CA ILE A 55 -11.37 -12.58 -3.32
C ILE A 55 -11.32 -14.11 -3.26
N GLU A 56 -10.28 -14.71 -3.83
CA GLU A 56 -9.97 -16.13 -3.69
C GLU A 56 -9.00 -16.30 -2.52
N VAL A 57 -9.25 -17.26 -1.64
CA VAL A 57 -8.35 -17.64 -0.55
C VAL A 57 -7.46 -18.76 -1.06
N LEU A 58 -6.16 -18.49 -1.25
CA LEU A 58 -5.19 -19.47 -1.76
C LEU A 58 -4.59 -20.30 -0.63
N LYS A 59 -4.35 -19.69 0.54
CA LYS A 59 -3.94 -20.38 1.77
C LYS A 59 -4.95 -20.09 2.88
N PRO A 60 -5.64 -21.10 3.42
CA PRO A 60 -6.53 -20.92 4.57
C PRO A 60 -5.68 -20.69 5.83
N ALA A 61 -5.97 -19.62 6.56
CA ALA A 61 -5.28 -19.29 7.81
C ALA A 61 -5.47 -20.35 8.91
N MET A 62 -6.51 -21.18 8.82
CA MET A 62 -6.86 -22.20 9.81
C MET A 62 -7.50 -23.41 9.14
N LYS A 63 -6.70 -24.44 8.79
CA LYS A 63 -7.25 -25.80 8.64
C LYS A 63 -7.40 -26.38 10.05
N ASN A 64 -8.63 -26.48 10.56
CA ASN A 64 -9.02 -27.35 11.69
C ASN A 64 -8.88 -26.83 13.13
N GLY A 65 -8.77 -25.51 13.39
CA GLY A 65 -8.78 -24.99 14.77
C GLY A 65 -7.68 -25.55 15.68
N ARG A 66 -6.63 -26.12 15.10
CA ARG A 66 -5.44 -26.62 15.79
C ARG A 66 -4.22 -25.91 15.23
N GLY A 67 -3.49 -25.27 16.12
CA GLY A 67 -2.26 -24.53 15.87
C GLY A 67 -1.76 -24.00 17.20
N ASP A 68 -0.46 -23.78 17.31
CA ASP A 68 0.10 -23.09 18.47
C ASP A 68 -0.33 -21.62 18.40
N LEU A 69 -1.40 -21.30 19.13
CA LEU A 69 -2.13 -20.02 19.07
C LEU A 69 -1.57 -18.98 20.06
N GLY A 70 -0.55 -19.33 20.84
CA GLY A 70 -0.02 -18.48 21.90
C GLY A 70 1.46 -18.20 21.74
N LEU A 71 1.83 -16.93 21.60
CA LEU A 71 3.12 -16.47 22.11
C LEU A 71 2.93 -16.31 23.62
N ASN A 72 3.73 -17.00 24.42
CA ASN A 72 3.63 -16.95 25.87
C ASN A 72 4.00 -15.55 26.38
N ILE A 73 3.09 -14.94 27.15
CA ILE A 73 3.09 -13.51 27.53
C ILE A 73 4.13 -13.21 28.63
N GLU A 74 4.72 -14.22 29.26
CA GLU A 74 5.59 -14.05 30.43
C GLU A 74 6.92 -13.32 30.14
N ASP A 75 7.37 -13.25 28.89
CA ASP A 75 8.64 -12.58 28.52
C ASP A 75 8.50 -11.10 28.09
N ASP A 76 7.29 -10.61 27.76
CA ASP A 76 7.08 -9.23 27.30
C ASP A 76 5.71 -8.68 27.76
N ARG A 77 5.72 -7.85 28.82
CA ARG A 77 4.52 -7.22 29.38
C ARG A 77 3.90 -6.21 28.40
N GLN A 78 2.94 -6.64 27.59
CA GLN A 78 1.98 -5.75 26.94
C GLN A 78 0.53 -6.16 27.24
N GLN A 79 -0.32 -5.19 27.60
CA GLN A 79 -1.70 -5.37 28.05
C GLN A 79 -2.74 -5.67 26.94
N ARG A 80 -2.33 -6.15 25.76
CA ARG A 80 -3.25 -6.45 24.65
C ARG A 80 -2.84 -7.72 23.91
N ALA A 81 -3.68 -8.74 23.97
CA ALA A 81 -3.57 -9.96 23.18
C ALA A 81 -4.21 -9.74 21.79
N GLY A 82 -3.77 -10.50 20.79
CA GLY A 82 -4.32 -10.40 19.43
C GLY A 82 -4.46 -11.76 18.76
N LEU A 83 -5.56 -11.93 18.03
CA LEU A 83 -5.81 -13.08 17.16
C LEU A 83 -5.52 -12.67 15.71
N PHE A 84 -4.36 -13.11 15.21
CA PHE A 84 -3.86 -12.80 13.89
C PHE A 84 -3.92 -14.03 12.97
N LEU A 85 -4.07 -13.79 11.66
CA LEU A 85 -3.93 -14.84 10.66
C LEU A 85 -2.44 -15.08 10.37
N ARG A 86 -2.06 -16.33 10.11
CA ARG A 86 -0.68 -16.75 9.78
C ARG A 86 -0.62 -17.37 8.40
N ASP A 87 0.48 -17.12 7.69
CA ASP A 87 0.78 -17.64 6.33
C ASP A 87 -0.41 -17.53 5.36
N VAL A 88 -0.90 -16.30 5.20
CA VAL A 88 -2.06 -16.03 4.34
C VAL A 88 -1.63 -15.82 2.89
N ALA A 89 -2.49 -16.23 1.97
CA ALA A 89 -2.37 -15.90 0.55
C ALA A 89 -3.76 -15.75 -0.09
N TYR A 90 -3.91 -14.74 -0.94
CA TYR A 90 -5.16 -14.37 -1.62
C TYR A 90 -4.91 -14.03 -3.08
N ARG A 91 -5.93 -14.25 -3.92
CA ARG A 91 -6.02 -13.67 -5.26
C ARG A 91 -7.23 -12.77 -5.33
N VAL A 92 -7.00 -11.47 -5.52
CA VAL A 92 -8.04 -10.43 -5.51
C VAL A 92 -8.29 -9.93 -6.91
N HIS A 93 -9.54 -9.92 -7.33
CA HIS A 93 -9.99 -9.41 -8.62
C HIS A 93 -10.75 -8.11 -8.42
N ALA A 94 -10.42 -7.08 -9.20
CA ALA A 94 -11.08 -5.78 -9.14
C ALA A 94 -11.18 -5.12 -10.52
N ASP A 95 -12.17 -4.24 -10.67
CA ASP A 95 -12.28 -3.34 -11.82
C ASP A 95 -11.94 -1.91 -11.42
N LEU A 96 -11.51 -1.12 -12.40
CA LEU A 96 -11.33 0.32 -12.24
C LEU A 96 -12.58 1.06 -12.72
N GLU A 97 -13.24 1.78 -11.81
CA GLU A 97 -14.36 2.69 -12.09
C GLU A 97 -13.84 4.12 -12.23
N PHE A 98 -14.29 4.82 -13.28
CA PHE A 98 -14.00 6.24 -13.49
C PHE A 98 -15.14 7.10 -12.95
N LEU A 99 -14.80 8.03 -12.06
CA LEU A 99 -15.75 8.96 -11.46
C LEU A 99 -15.83 10.22 -12.32
N SER A 100 -16.58 10.15 -13.43
CA SER A 100 -16.70 11.25 -14.42
C SER A 100 -17.16 12.59 -13.81
N ALA A 101 -17.92 12.57 -12.71
CA ALA A 101 -18.31 13.77 -11.98
C ALA A 101 -17.12 14.53 -11.36
N ARG A 102 -15.95 13.89 -11.22
CA ARG A 102 -14.74 14.48 -10.63
C ARG A 102 -13.70 14.84 -11.69
N ASP A 103 -13.66 14.09 -12.79
CA ASP A 103 -12.79 14.32 -13.93
C ASP A 103 -13.47 13.75 -15.18
N PRO A 104 -14.15 14.58 -15.98
CA PRO A 104 -14.86 14.14 -17.19
C PRO A 104 -13.92 13.57 -18.27
N ASP A 105 -12.64 13.96 -18.23
CA ASP A 105 -11.62 13.56 -19.21
C ASP A 105 -10.83 12.32 -18.75
N ALA A 106 -11.15 11.78 -17.56
CA ALA A 106 -10.52 10.56 -17.08
C ALA A 106 -10.86 9.37 -17.98
N SER A 107 -9.84 8.81 -18.62
CA SER A 107 -9.97 7.64 -19.49
C SER A 107 -9.13 6.47 -19.02
N ALA A 108 -9.68 5.28 -19.23
CA ALA A 108 -9.01 4.00 -19.30
C ALA A 108 -7.53 4.09 -19.70
N THR A 109 -7.25 4.61 -20.89
CA THR A 109 -5.91 4.68 -21.50
C THR A 109 -4.91 5.41 -20.61
N LYS A 110 -5.33 6.49 -19.94
CA LYS A 110 -4.47 7.27 -19.03
C LYS A 110 -4.05 6.49 -17.78
N TYR A 111 -4.75 5.44 -17.37
CA TYR A 111 -4.49 4.77 -16.09
C TYR A 111 -4.11 3.29 -16.25
N PHE A 112 -4.39 2.71 -17.42
CA PHE A 112 -4.16 1.30 -17.69
C PHE A 112 -2.70 0.91 -17.94
N GLU A 113 -1.82 1.87 -18.27
CA GLU A 113 -0.41 1.60 -18.56
C GLU A 113 0.48 1.53 -17.30
N PHE A 114 -0.08 1.77 -16.10
CA PHE A 114 0.69 1.89 -14.86
C PHE A 114 0.61 0.67 -13.94
N ALA A 115 0.50 -0.54 -14.51
CA ALA A 115 0.58 -1.75 -13.70
C ALA A 115 2.00 -1.89 -13.11
N ALA A 116 2.09 -2.07 -11.79
CA ALA A 116 3.35 -2.30 -11.09
C ALA A 116 3.31 -3.61 -10.32
N ASN A 117 4.40 -4.37 -10.38
CA ASN A 117 4.65 -5.49 -9.47
C ASN A 117 5.29 -4.96 -8.20
N PHE A 118 4.92 -5.50 -7.05
CA PHE A 118 5.53 -5.17 -5.76
C PHE A 118 5.96 -6.44 -5.04
N ARG A 119 7.08 -6.35 -4.32
CA ARG A 119 7.62 -7.40 -3.46
C ARG A 119 8.18 -6.74 -2.20
N LEU A 120 8.09 -7.43 -1.07
CA LEU A 120 8.80 -7.02 0.14
C LEU A 120 10.31 -7.27 -0.03
N VAL A 121 11.11 -6.23 0.20
CA VAL A 121 12.57 -6.32 0.33
C VAL A 121 12.89 -6.48 1.82
N GLY A 122 13.39 -7.65 2.20
CA GLY A 122 13.73 -7.96 3.60
C GLY A 122 15.11 -7.44 4.01
N ASP A 123 16.07 -7.51 3.11
CA ASP A 123 17.42 -6.98 3.28
C ASP A 123 17.78 -6.11 2.06
N PRO A 124 17.72 -4.77 2.20
CA PRO A 124 18.07 -3.86 1.11
C PRO A 124 19.53 -3.99 0.63
N THR A 125 20.43 -4.52 1.47
CA THR A 125 21.85 -4.67 1.10
C THR A 125 22.09 -5.85 0.15
N ALA A 126 21.13 -6.78 0.06
CA ALA A 126 21.16 -7.92 -0.84
C ALA A 126 20.50 -7.65 -2.20
N GLU A 127 19.92 -6.46 -2.42
CA GLU A 127 19.28 -6.08 -3.68
C GLU A 127 20.32 -5.62 -4.72
N PRO A 128 19.99 -5.68 -6.03
CA PRO A 128 20.87 -5.17 -7.08
C PRO A 128 21.24 -3.69 -6.86
N LEU A 129 22.48 -3.33 -7.18
CA LEU A 129 22.92 -1.94 -7.10
C LEU A 129 22.07 -1.04 -8.01
N PRO A 130 21.81 0.21 -7.60
CA PRO A 130 21.17 1.20 -8.45
C PRO A 130 21.93 1.39 -9.76
N HIS A 131 21.23 1.90 -10.77
CA HIS A 131 21.85 2.23 -12.04
C HIS A 131 22.97 3.26 -11.86
N ASP A 132 24.15 3.02 -12.41
CA ASP A 132 25.31 3.90 -12.27
C ASP A 132 25.17 5.15 -13.16
N GLU A 133 24.33 6.09 -12.73
CA GLU A 133 24.13 7.37 -13.38
C GLU A 133 24.14 8.51 -12.34
N THR A 134 24.83 9.59 -12.67
CA THR A 134 24.82 10.83 -11.90
C THR A 134 24.41 12.00 -12.80
N ARG A 135 23.32 12.70 -12.46
CA ARG A 135 22.84 13.89 -13.20
C ARG A 135 22.02 14.83 -12.32
N ASP A 136 22.02 16.12 -12.66
CA ASP A 136 21.07 17.09 -12.11
C ASP A 136 19.72 16.91 -12.80
N LEU A 137 18.66 16.66 -12.02
CA LEU A 137 17.30 16.51 -12.53
C LEU A 137 16.53 17.84 -12.52
N GLY A 138 17.14 18.91 -11.97
CA GLY A 138 16.50 20.20 -11.81
C GLY A 138 15.46 20.20 -10.69
N PHE A 139 14.49 21.10 -10.76
CA PHE A 139 13.41 21.15 -9.78
C PHE A 139 12.36 20.07 -10.08
N MET A 140 12.05 19.28 -9.05
CA MET A 140 10.99 18.28 -9.06
C MET A 140 9.99 18.57 -7.96
N LEU A 141 8.73 18.15 -8.18
CA LEU A 141 7.70 18.17 -7.14
C LEU A 141 8.20 17.30 -5.97
N HIS A 142 8.18 17.88 -4.77
CA HIS A 142 8.43 17.17 -3.52
C HIS A 142 7.14 16.49 -3.06
N ASP A 143 6.13 17.27 -2.70
CA ASP A 143 4.78 16.82 -2.38
C ASP A 143 3.81 18.02 -2.42
N LEU A 144 2.54 17.78 -2.11
CA LEU A 144 1.50 18.77 -1.93
C LEU A 144 1.33 19.10 -0.44
N ASP A 145 1.25 20.38 -0.11
CA ASP A 145 0.94 20.88 1.23
C ASP A 145 -0.58 20.84 1.47
N PHE A 146 -1.04 19.84 2.23
CA PHE A 146 -2.44 19.65 2.57
C PHE A 146 -2.91 20.41 3.82
N SER A 147 -2.12 21.36 4.36
CA SER A 147 -2.56 22.20 5.48
C SER A 147 -3.87 22.96 5.18
N LYS A 148 -4.15 23.20 3.90
CA LYS A 148 -5.46 23.63 3.39
C LYS A 148 -6.01 22.56 2.43
N PRO A 149 -6.82 21.59 2.91
CA PRO A 149 -7.24 20.45 2.09
C PRO A 149 -8.03 20.80 0.82
N ALA A 150 -8.71 21.95 0.81
CA ALA A 150 -9.45 22.44 -0.35
C ALA A 150 -8.55 23.11 -1.42
N ASP A 151 -7.30 23.41 -1.09
CA ASP A 151 -6.35 24.10 -1.96
C ASP A 151 -4.91 23.63 -1.66
N PRO A 152 -4.58 22.38 -2.03
CA PRO A 152 -3.26 21.81 -1.77
C PRO A 152 -2.20 22.50 -2.64
N GLN A 153 -1.18 23.08 -2.00
CA GLN A 153 -0.14 23.86 -2.67
C GLN A 153 1.09 22.99 -2.96
N PRO A 154 1.65 22.99 -4.18
CA PRO A 154 2.83 22.20 -4.48
C PRO A 154 4.06 22.75 -3.74
N ARG A 155 4.95 21.82 -3.36
CA ARG A 155 6.30 22.15 -2.93
C ARG A 155 7.30 21.43 -3.82
N PHE A 156 8.48 22.02 -3.99
CA PHE A 156 9.52 21.56 -4.90
C PHE A 156 10.86 21.44 -4.19
N PHE A 157 11.71 20.57 -4.70
CA PHE A 157 13.12 20.47 -4.31
C PHE A 157 14.00 20.33 -5.55
N ARG A 158 15.28 20.69 -5.44
CA ARG A 158 16.24 20.47 -6.53
C ARG A 158 16.76 19.04 -6.44
N ALA A 159 16.26 18.17 -7.29
CA ALA A 159 16.58 16.76 -7.30
C ALA A 159 17.90 16.53 -8.05
N ARG A 160 18.76 15.70 -7.45
CA ARG A 160 19.99 15.21 -8.07
C ARG A 160 20.00 13.69 -7.98
N LEU A 161 20.27 13.05 -9.10
CA LEU A 161 20.58 11.63 -9.16
C LEU A 161 22.09 11.49 -8.93
N GLU A 162 22.50 10.77 -7.89
CA GLU A 162 23.89 10.48 -7.56
C GLU A 162 24.04 8.96 -7.45
N ASN A 163 24.80 8.37 -8.38
CA ASN A 163 24.98 6.91 -8.49
C ASN A 163 23.65 6.14 -8.45
N GLY A 164 22.67 6.61 -9.22
CA GLY A 164 21.33 6.01 -9.30
C GLY A 164 20.41 6.32 -8.14
N VAL A 165 20.81 7.15 -7.18
CA VAL A 165 20.04 7.48 -5.99
C VAL A 165 19.63 8.95 -5.98
N VAL A 166 18.36 9.23 -5.73
CA VAL A 166 17.86 10.58 -5.42
C VAL A 166 17.66 10.69 -3.92
N GLN A 167 18.40 11.57 -3.26
CA GLN A 167 18.18 11.88 -1.84
C GLN A 167 16.99 12.84 -1.71
N VAL A 168 15.93 12.38 -1.04
CA VAL A 168 14.71 13.16 -0.84
C VAL A 168 14.83 13.92 0.49
N PRO A 169 14.84 15.26 0.47
CA PRO A 169 14.99 16.05 1.68
C PRO A 169 13.73 15.99 2.56
N ALA A 170 13.90 16.18 3.88
CA ALA A 170 12.79 16.29 4.81
C ALA A 170 11.88 17.49 4.47
N TRP A 171 10.58 17.36 4.75
CA TRP A 171 9.54 18.35 4.42
C TRP A 171 9.80 19.77 4.93
N ASP A 172 10.42 19.87 6.10
CA ASP A 172 10.73 21.10 6.83
C ASP A 172 12.13 21.65 6.54
N SER A 173 12.90 21.00 5.66
CA SER A 173 14.23 21.45 5.30
C SER A 173 14.22 22.68 4.39
N VAL A 174 15.28 23.49 4.47
CA VAL A 174 15.50 24.70 3.64
C VAL A 174 15.53 24.39 2.13
N GLY A 175 15.77 23.13 1.76
CA GLY A 175 15.79 22.65 0.38
C GLY A 175 14.42 22.46 -0.25
N VAL A 176 13.35 22.41 0.56
CA VAL A 176 11.97 22.25 0.09
C VAL A 176 11.29 23.63 0.07
N ARG A 177 10.82 24.04 -1.10
CA ARG A 177 10.31 25.38 -1.38
C ARG A 177 8.88 25.32 -1.90
N LYS A 178 8.11 26.39 -1.70
CA LYS A 178 6.83 26.59 -2.38
C LYS A 178 7.07 26.97 -3.84
#